data_AF-A0A944KFH9-F1
#
_entry.id   AF-A0A944KFH9-F1
#
_cell.length_a   1.000
_cell.length_b   1.000
_cell.length_c   1.000
_cell.angle_alpha   90.00
_cell.angle_beta   90.00
_cell.angle_gamma   90.00
#
_symmetry.space_group_name_H-M   'P 1'
#
loop_
_entity.id
_entity.type
_entity.pdbx_description
1 polymer ?
#
loop_
_entity_poly.entity_id
_entity_poly.type
_entity_poly.pdbx_seq_one_letter_code
_entity_poly.pdbx_strand_id
1 'polypeptide(L)' 'MTNFAGGRATAMVRPYLLAAEQRQRRRALWLAMYGIDVGPRRIHGVAVAR' A
#
# COMPACT_ATOMS: atom_id res chain seq x y z
N MET A 1 15.02 -34.70 -0.43
CA MET A 1 14.35 -34.66 0.89
C MET A 1 13.70 -33.31 1.04
N THR A 2 12.38 -33.28 0.84
CA THR A 2 11.57 -32.06 0.74
C THR A 2 10.94 -31.80 2.10
N ASN A 3 11.21 -30.67 2.73
CA ASN A 3 10.50 -30.23 3.94
C ASN A 3 9.67 -28.98 3.60
N PHE A 4 8.42 -29.21 3.20
CA PHE A 4 7.35 -28.22 3.28
C PHE A 4 6.49 -28.59 4.49
N ALA A 5 6.66 -27.86 5.58
CA ALA A 5 5.74 -27.92 6.72
C ALA A 5 5.51 -26.51 7.28
N GLY A 6 4.51 -25.85 6.69
CA GLY A 6 3.53 -25.00 7.36
C GLY A 6 3.97 -24.15 8.56
N GLY A 7 4.64 -23.05 8.30
CA GLY A 7 4.66 -21.88 9.19
C GLY A 7 4.69 -20.66 8.29
N ARG A 8 3.65 -19.83 8.31
CA ARG A 8 3.55 -18.63 7.45
C ARG A 8 4.88 -17.91 7.50
N ALA A 9 5.44 -17.60 6.34
CA ALA A 9 6.57 -16.70 6.23
C ALA A 9 6.15 -15.38 6.88
N THR A 10 6.42 -15.23 8.18
CA THR A 10 6.48 -13.94 8.83
C THR A 10 7.72 -13.31 8.23
N ALA A 11 7.55 -12.76 7.02
CA ALA A 11 8.50 -11.87 6.39
C ALA A 11 8.97 -10.95 7.51
N MET A 12 10.27 -10.94 7.79
CA MET A 12 10.85 -10.18 8.89
C MET A 12 10.46 -8.71 8.69
N VAL A 13 9.33 -8.30 9.28
CA VAL A 13 8.74 -7.03 8.89
C VAL A 13 9.54 -5.96 9.59
N ARG A 14 10.36 -5.23 8.83
CA ARG A 14 11.05 -4.05 9.37
C ARG A 14 9.95 -3.13 9.91
N PRO A 15 9.87 -2.88 11.23
CA PRO A 15 8.73 -2.17 11.83
C PRO A 15 8.49 -0.79 11.18
N TYR A 16 9.58 -0.16 10.73
CA TYR A 16 9.54 1.11 10.03
C TYR A 16 9.01 1.04 8.59
N LEU A 17 9.20 -0.09 7.88
CA LEU A 17 8.60 -0.28 6.56
C LEU A 17 7.09 -0.45 6.69
N LEU A 18 6.63 -1.23 7.68
CA LEU A 18 5.21 -1.32 8.01
C LEU A 18 4.62 0.06 8.33
N ALA A 19 5.27 0.84 9.19
CA ALA A 19 4.81 2.18 9.53
C ALA A 19 4.72 3.12 8.31
N ALA A 20 5.70 3.05 7.41
CA ALA A 20 5.71 3.83 6.17
C ALA A 20 4.60 3.39 5.21
N GLU A 21 4.38 2.09 5.02
CA GLU A 21 3.30 1.54 4.20
C GLU A 21 1.91 1.91 4.74
N GLN A 22 1.72 1.83 6.06
CA GLN A 22 0.47 2.26 6.69
C GLN A 22 0.22 3.75 6.51
N ARG A 23 1.26 4.59 6.61
CA ARG A 23 1.16 6.04 6.35
C ARG A 23 0.81 6.32 4.88
N GLN A 24 1.44 5.62 3.94
CA GLN A 24 1.13 5.76 2.52
C GLN A 24 -0.31 5.33 2.20
N ARG A 25 -0.77 4.22 2.79
CA ARG A 25 -2.14 3.73 2.60
C ARG A 25 -3.19 4.69 3.16
N ARG A 26 -2.96 5.27 4.34
CA ARG A 26 -3.84 6.32 4.89
C ARG A 26 -3.90 7.55 3.98
N ARG A 27 -2.76 7.98 3.43
CA ARG A 27 -2.70 9.12 2.52
C ARG A 27 -3.43 8.86 1.20
N ALA A 28 -3.27 7.66 0.63
CA ALA A 28 -3.99 7.25 -0.57
C ALA A 28 -5.51 7.27 -0.35
N LEU A 29 -6.00 6.77 0.79
CA LEU A 29 -7.42 6.82 1.14
C LEU A 29 -7.94 8.25 1.32
N TRP A 30 -7.16 9.13 1.97
CA TRP A 30 -7.53 10.53 2.12
C TRP A 30 -7.63 11.25 0.77
N LEU A 31 -6.70 10.97 -0.15
CA LEU A 31 -6.73 11.54 -1.51
C LEU A 31 -7.89 10.97 -2.34
N ALA A 32 -8.20 9.68 -2.19
CA ALA A 32 -9.31 9.03 -2.88
C ALA A 32 -10.67 9.64 -2.48
N MET A 33 -10.80 10.16 -1.25
CA MET A 33 -11.98 10.93 -0.82
C MET A 33 -12.20 12.20 -1.67
N TYR A 34 -11.12 12.78 -2.21
CA TYR A 34 -11.18 13.90 -3.17
C TYR A 34 -11.16 13.44 -4.63
N GLY A 35 -11.35 12.13 -4.89
CA GLY A 35 -11.32 11.54 -6.22
C GLY A 35 -9.91 11.28 -6.79
N ILE A 36 -8.87 11.48 -5.99
CA ILE A 36 -7.48 11.32 -6.45
C ILE A 36 -6.97 9.95 -6.01
N ASP A 37 -6.79 9.02 -6.95
CA ASP A 37 -6.26 7.68 -6.65
C ASP A 37 -4.73 7.65 -6.81
N VAL A 38 -4.02 7.27 -5.76
CA VAL A 38 -2.56 7.27 -5.72
C VAL A 38 -2.06 5.92 -5.27
N GLY A 39 -1.61 5.11 -6.23
CA GLY A 39 -1.00 3.81 -6.00
C GLY A 39 0.53 3.85 -6.14
N PRO A 40 1.24 2.81 -5.67
CA PRO A 40 2.70 2.71 -5.74
C PRO A 40 3.29 2.73 -7.16
N ARG A 41 2.45 2.65 -8.22
CA ARG A 41 2.90 2.69 -9.62
C ARG A 41 2.21 3.75 -10.49
N ARG A 42 1.12 4.41 -10.05
CA ARG A 42 0.38 5.41 -10.84
C ARG A 42 -0.36 6.41 -9.96
N ILE A 43 -0.36 7.67 -10.39
CA ILE A 43 -1.16 8.78 -9.82
C ILE A 43 -2.29 9.06 -10.83
N HIS A 44 -3.54 8.85 -10.45
CA HIS A 44 -4.71 9.19 -11.25
C HIS A 44 -5.42 10.39 -10.61
N GLY A 45 -5.42 11.53 -11.32
CA GLY A 45 -6.18 12.71 -10.92
C GLY A 45 -7.55 12.74 -11.60
N VAL A 46 -8.56 13.31 -10.93
CA VAL A 46 -9.85 13.62 -11.55
C VAL A 46 -9.67 14.78 -12.54
N ALA A 47 -10.06 14.54 -13.80
CA ALA A 47 -10.13 15.59 -14.80
C ALA A 47 -11.31 16.51 -14.49
N VAL A 48 -11.03 17.78 -14.19
CA VAL A 48 -12.06 18.82 -14.07
C VAL A 48 -12.33 19.35 -15.47
N ALA A 49 -13.47 18.98 -16.06
CA ALA A 49 -13.99 19.65 -17.24
C ALA A 49 -14.48 21.05 -16.84
N ARG A 50 -14.15 22.06 -17.67
CA ARG A 50 -14.54 23.45 -17.47
C ARG A 50 -15.92 23.73 -18.09
#